data_AF-A0A4Y2LXQ6-F1
#
_entry.id   AF-A0A4Y2LXQ6-F1
#
_cell.length_a   1.000
_cell.length_b   1.000
_cell.length_c   1.000
_cell.angle_alpha   90.00
_cell.angle_beta   90.00
_cell.angle_gamma   90.00
#
_symmetry.space_group_name_H-M   'P 1'
#
loop_
_entity.id
_entity.type
_entity.pdbx_description
1 polymer ?
#
loop_
_entity_poly.entity_id
_entity_poly.type
_entity_poly.pdbx_seq_one_letter_code
_entity_poly.pdbx_strand_id
1 'polypeptide(L)'
;SSEELPSRVEIHLTSVLELRSAIEKDCHSGLYEIIQNMTFVGCVDQKLALFQHNTKLYLGNTHELSKELFYQIMLRDFGNFGALRLSNPAPTAELAMIALDSEDSGWTVADGPKESLAKYVVDLLKSKAPMLDEYFSVELDEDGNLLTLPLLLDNYDPPLINLPSLILRIASDVEWSSEKECFESFCREMAAFYAVPEKCFRQGNCSNVEDTNGKPSLNWTIEHVIYAAIKKNLKPPSSFSSDTSILQIANLPDLYKVFERC
;
A
#
# COMPACT_ATOMS: atom_id res chain seq x y z
N SER A 1 22.24 22.70 12.78
CA SER A 1 21.17 23.45 12.10
C SER A 1 19.90 22.65 12.32
N SER A 2 18.99 23.13 13.16
CA SER A 2 17.69 22.50 13.33
C SER A 2 16.88 22.80 12.07
N GLU A 3 16.74 21.80 11.19
CA GLU A 3 15.75 21.86 10.10
C GLU A 3 14.38 22.03 10.76
N GLU A 4 13.76 23.21 10.57
CA GLU A 4 12.35 23.39 10.90
C GLU A 4 11.58 22.39 10.04
N LEU A 5 10.91 21.44 10.69
CA LEU A 5 10.02 20.52 10.01
C LEU A 5 8.97 21.33 9.24
N PRO A 6 8.73 21.02 7.96
CA PRO A 6 7.76 21.77 7.16
C PRO A 6 6.39 21.78 7.85
N SER A 7 5.78 22.96 7.93
CA SER A 7 4.46 23.13 8.54
C SER A 7 3.42 22.36 7.73
N ARG A 8 2.68 21.47 8.39
CA ARG A 8 1.59 20.73 7.74
C ARG A 8 0.45 21.68 7.37
N VAL A 9 -0.12 21.49 6.19
CA VAL A 9 -1.33 22.16 5.69
C VAL A 9 -2.56 21.49 6.30
N GLU A 10 -3.45 22.30 6.88
CA GLU A 10 -4.72 21.83 7.41
C GLU A 10 -5.71 21.55 6.27
N ILE A 11 -6.35 20.38 6.29
CA ILE A 11 -7.28 19.94 5.24
C ILE A 11 -8.72 20.21 5.69
N HIS A 12 -9.41 21.09 4.95
CA HIS A 12 -10.81 21.46 5.20
C HIS A 12 -11.81 20.83 4.22
N LEU A 13 -11.36 19.95 3.33
CA LEU A 13 -12.22 19.29 2.35
C LEU A 13 -13.14 18.28 3.06
N THR A 14 -14.46 18.52 2.98
CA THR A 14 -15.46 17.64 3.59
C THR A 14 -15.36 16.21 3.08
N SER A 15 -15.05 16.01 1.80
CA SER A 15 -14.81 14.69 1.19
C SER A 15 -13.76 13.87 1.96
N VAL A 16 -12.59 14.46 2.23
CA VAL A 16 -11.50 13.81 2.97
C VAL A 16 -11.86 13.62 4.44
N LEU A 17 -12.52 14.60 5.07
CA LEU A 17 -12.96 14.50 6.47
C LEU A 17 -14.00 13.38 6.66
N GLU A 18 -14.92 13.21 5.71
CA GLU A 18 -15.89 12.12 5.70
C GLU A 18 -15.22 10.76 5.54
N LEU A 19 -14.24 10.63 4.64
CA LEU A 19 -13.49 9.39 4.44
C LEU A 19 -12.70 9.00 5.70
N ARG A 20 -12.04 9.98 6.35
CA ARG A 20 -11.39 9.76 7.66
C ARG A 20 -12.41 9.33 8.71
N SER A 21 -13.57 9.97 8.78
CA SER A 21 -14.64 9.59 9.70
C SER A 21 -15.18 8.18 9.44
N ALA A 22 -15.24 7.75 8.18
CA ALA A 22 -15.67 6.39 7.81
C ALA A 22 -14.71 5.34 8.38
N ILE A 23 -13.39 5.57 8.30
CA ILE A 23 -12.38 4.69 8.92
C ILE A 23 -12.59 4.57 10.43
N GLU A 24 -12.83 5.69 11.13
CA GLU A 24 -13.08 5.65 12.58
C GLU A 24 -14.33 4.84 12.94
N LYS A 25 -15.38 4.96 12.13
CA LYS A 25 -16.67 4.28 12.36
C LYS A 25 -16.60 2.79 12.09
N ASP A 26 -15.79 2.36 11.13
CA ASP A 26 -15.65 0.94 10.76
C ASP A 26 -14.57 0.20 11.58
N CYS A 27 -13.78 0.93 12.37
CA CYS A 27 -12.71 0.36 13.19
C CYS A 27 -13.22 -0.67 14.20
N HIS A 28 -12.75 -1.91 14.08
CA HIS A 28 -13.09 -2.98 15.00
C HIS A 28 -12.24 -2.90 16.27
N SER A 29 -12.85 -2.46 17.38
CA SER A 29 -12.18 -2.26 18.67
C SER A 29 -11.36 -3.45 19.17
N GLY A 30 -11.88 -4.68 19.08
CA GLY A 30 -11.16 -5.88 19.50
C GLY A 30 -9.92 -6.20 18.67
N LEU A 31 -9.98 -6.08 17.34
CA LEU A 31 -8.81 -6.23 16.46
C LEU A 31 -7.82 -5.09 16.67
N TYR A 32 -8.31 -3.87 16.89
CA TYR A 32 -7.46 -2.72 17.19
C TYR A 32 -6.64 -2.96 18.45
N GLU A 33 -7.26 -3.44 19.54
CA GLU A 33 -6.56 -3.80 20.78
C GLU A 33 -5.50 -4.90 20.53
N ILE A 34 -5.84 -5.93 19.76
CA ILE A 34 -4.92 -7.02 19.41
C ILE A 34 -3.71 -6.47 18.65
N ILE A 35 -3.92 -5.63 17.63
CA ILE A 35 -2.86 -5.07 16.78
C ILE A 35 -1.96 -4.12 17.58
N GLN A 36 -2.53 -3.22 18.37
CA GLN A 36 -1.77 -2.24 19.16
C GLN A 36 -0.84 -2.93 20.18
N ASN A 37 -1.26 -4.08 20.72
CA ASN A 37 -0.52 -4.82 21.74
C ASN A 37 0.18 -6.07 21.20
N MET A 38 0.27 -6.24 19.88
CA MET A 38 0.89 -7.43 19.30
C MET A 38 2.40 -7.48 19.54
N THR A 39 2.91 -8.69 19.64
CA THR A 39 4.34 -9.01 19.55
C THR A 39 4.55 -9.76 18.24
N PHE A 40 5.35 -9.21 17.33
CA PHE A 40 5.66 -9.89 16.08
C PHE A 40 6.46 -11.17 16.37
N VAL A 41 6.14 -12.25 15.65
CA VAL A 41 6.78 -13.57 15.83
C VAL A 41 7.66 -13.91 14.64
N GLY A 42 7.18 -13.72 13.41
CA GLY A 42 7.94 -14.03 12.20
C GLY A 42 7.10 -14.12 10.94
N CYS A 43 7.73 -14.01 9.78
CA CYS A 43 7.09 -14.24 8.48
C CYS A 43 6.94 -15.75 8.25
N VAL A 44 5.74 -16.20 7.82
CA VAL A 44 5.52 -17.56 7.30
C VAL A 44 5.95 -17.60 5.84
N ASP A 45 5.46 -16.63 5.08
CA ASP A 45 5.88 -16.30 3.73
C ASP A 45 5.76 -14.76 3.55
N GLN A 46 5.67 -14.28 2.31
CA GLN A 46 5.59 -12.84 2.04
C GLN A 46 4.20 -12.25 2.27
N LYS A 47 3.17 -13.07 2.09
CA LYS A 47 1.77 -12.71 2.27
C LYS A 47 1.35 -12.88 3.72
N LEU A 48 1.95 -13.82 4.45
CA LEU A 48 1.50 -14.24 5.76
C LEU A 48 2.59 -14.08 6.83
N ALA A 49 2.23 -13.47 7.95
CA ALA A 49 3.10 -13.40 9.12
C ALA A 49 2.36 -13.73 10.41
N LEU A 50 3.13 -14.15 11.42
CA LEU A 50 2.67 -14.52 12.74
C LEU A 50 2.92 -13.38 13.73
N PHE A 51 1.92 -13.13 14.56
CA PHE A 51 2.06 -12.27 15.72
C PHE A 51 1.27 -12.83 16.91
N GLN A 52 1.73 -12.53 18.11
CA GLN A 52 1.13 -12.98 19.35
C GLN A 52 0.47 -11.79 20.05
N HIS A 53 -0.71 -12.02 20.64
CA HIS A 53 -1.28 -11.13 21.64
C HIS A 53 -1.79 -11.97 22.82
N ASN A 54 -1.35 -11.61 24.03
CA ASN A 54 -1.56 -12.40 25.24
C ASN A 54 -1.12 -13.87 25.04
N THR A 55 -2.05 -14.82 25.17
CA THR A 55 -1.78 -16.25 25.00
C THR A 55 -2.10 -16.78 23.61
N LYS A 56 -2.54 -15.91 22.69
CA LYS A 56 -3.06 -16.31 21.39
C LYS A 56 -2.07 -16.00 20.29
N LEU A 57 -1.93 -16.94 19.36
CA LEU A 57 -1.14 -16.79 18.15
C LEU A 57 -2.08 -16.50 16.98
N TYR A 58 -1.73 -15.48 16.21
CA TYR A 58 -2.50 -15.01 15.07
C TYR A 58 -1.67 -15.12 13.79
N LEU A 59 -2.34 -15.48 12.72
CA LEU A 59 -1.88 -15.38 11.35
C LEU A 59 -2.49 -14.12 10.75
N GLY A 60 -1.64 -13.19 10.29
CA GLY A 60 -2.04 -11.98 9.61
C GLY A 60 -1.69 -12.05 8.13
N ASN A 61 -2.64 -11.66 7.27
CA ASN A 61 -2.39 -11.41 5.86
C ASN A 61 -1.70 -10.05 5.70
N THR A 62 -0.38 -10.05 5.61
CA THR A 62 0.47 -8.86 5.48
C THR A 62 0.09 -8.03 4.25
N HIS A 63 -0.34 -8.64 3.14
CA HIS A 63 -0.81 -7.90 1.97
C HIS A 63 -2.04 -7.03 2.31
N GLU A 64 -3.10 -7.64 2.86
CA GLU A 64 -4.33 -6.92 3.20
C GLU A 64 -4.12 -5.89 4.32
N LEU A 65 -3.35 -6.24 5.36
CA LEU A 65 -3.04 -5.32 6.45
C LEU A 65 -2.24 -4.11 5.98
N SER A 66 -1.24 -4.32 5.11
CA SER A 66 -0.43 -3.22 4.57
C SER A 66 -1.22 -2.37 3.58
N LYS A 67 -2.05 -2.99 2.73
CA LYS A 67 -2.96 -2.28 1.82
C LYS A 67 -3.90 -1.34 2.59
N GLU A 68 -4.54 -1.82 3.64
CA GLU A 68 -5.41 -0.96 4.46
C GLU A 68 -4.61 0.10 5.24
N LEU A 69 -3.42 -0.24 5.75
CA LEU A 69 -2.52 0.73 6.37
C LEU A 69 -2.21 1.88 5.40
N PHE A 70 -1.78 1.58 4.17
CA PHE A 70 -1.41 2.61 3.20
C PHE A 70 -2.60 3.45 2.79
N TYR A 71 -3.81 2.88 2.68
CA TYR A 71 -5.03 3.65 2.44
C TYR A 71 -5.29 4.67 3.56
N GLN A 72 -5.13 4.25 4.82
CA GLN A 72 -5.30 5.14 5.97
C GLN A 72 -4.21 6.21 6.04
N ILE A 73 -2.96 5.88 5.68
CA ILE A 73 -1.87 6.85 5.56
C ILE A 73 -2.20 7.89 4.48
N MET A 74 -2.63 7.44 3.29
CA MET A 74 -3.02 8.32 2.20
C MET A 74 -4.07 9.35 2.64
N LEU A 75 -5.11 8.90 3.34
CA LEU A 75 -6.14 9.83 3.83
C LEU A 75 -5.66 10.70 4.98
N ARG A 76 -4.87 10.17 5.91
CA ARG A 76 -4.34 10.92 7.07
C ARG A 76 -3.39 12.03 6.62
N ASP A 77 -2.54 11.75 5.64
CA ASP A 77 -1.45 12.62 5.21
C ASP A 77 -1.74 13.34 3.89
N PHE A 78 -2.97 13.26 3.38
CA PHE A 78 -3.49 13.99 2.23
C PHE A 78 -2.99 15.45 2.20
N GLY A 79 -2.42 15.87 1.06
CA GLY A 79 -1.83 17.19 0.84
C GLY A 79 -0.55 17.48 1.62
N ASN A 80 0.06 16.47 2.26
CA ASN A 80 1.17 16.64 3.19
C ASN A 80 2.24 15.54 3.06
N PHE A 81 2.37 14.91 1.89
CA PHE A 81 3.36 13.86 1.68
C PHE A 81 4.74 14.44 1.41
N GLY A 82 5.78 13.68 1.78
CA GLY A 82 7.08 13.81 1.12
C GLY A 82 7.02 13.21 -0.28
N ALA A 83 8.03 13.47 -1.10
CA ALA A 83 8.13 12.90 -2.45
C ALA A 83 9.22 11.81 -2.51
N LEU A 84 8.83 10.60 -2.91
CA LEU A 84 9.74 9.57 -3.38
C LEU A 84 10.07 9.89 -4.85
N ARG A 85 11.26 10.43 -5.09
CA ARG A 85 11.75 10.79 -6.43
C ARG A 85 12.26 9.53 -7.16
N LEU A 86 11.74 9.27 -8.35
CA LEU A 86 12.26 8.21 -9.21
C LEU A 86 13.67 8.57 -9.69
N SER A 87 14.55 7.57 -9.76
CA SER A 87 15.94 7.78 -10.22
C SER A 87 16.02 8.26 -11.68
N ASN A 88 15.07 7.82 -12.50
CA ASN A 88 14.85 8.31 -13.86
C ASN A 88 13.36 8.61 -14.03
N PRO A 89 12.98 9.65 -14.80
CA PRO A 89 11.60 9.85 -15.24
C PRO A 89 11.05 8.59 -15.90
N ALA A 90 9.82 8.21 -15.56
CA ALA A 90 9.19 6.99 -16.08
C ALA A 90 8.09 7.35 -17.09
N PRO A 91 8.27 7.09 -18.40
CA PRO A 91 7.29 7.46 -19.42
C PRO A 91 5.97 6.71 -19.22
N THR A 92 4.90 7.45 -18.93
CA THR A 92 3.60 6.82 -18.64
C THR A 92 3.00 6.12 -19.86
N ALA A 93 3.35 6.55 -21.08
CA ALA A 93 2.98 5.87 -22.31
C ALA A 93 3.55 4.45 -22.37
N GLU A 94 4.84 4.28 -22.06
CA GLU A 94 5.51 2.97 -22.06
C GLU A 94 4.98 2.09 -20.93
N LEU A 95 4.79 2.67 -19.74
CA LEU A 95 4.18 1.96 -18.61
C LEU A 95 2.77 1.45 -18.95
N ALA A 96 1.94 2.27 -19.58
CA ALA A 96 0.60 1.85 -20.01
C ALA A 96 0.65 0.73 -21.06
N MET A 97 1.57 0.81 -22.03
CA MET A 97 1.78 -0.26 -23.02
C MET A 97 2.22 -1.58 -22.36
N ILE A 98 3.20 -1.53 -21.46
CA ILE A 98 3.65 -2.72 -20.71
C ILE A 98 2.48 -3.33 -19.92
N ALA A 99 1.64 -2.50 -19.30
CA ALA A 99 0.48 -2.97 -18.56
C ALA A 99 -0.52 -3.66 -19.49
N LEU A 100 -0.88 -3.03 -20.61
CA LEU A 100 -1.81 -3.58 -21.61
C LEU A 100 -1.27 -4.86 -22.27
N ASP A 101 0.05 -5.06 -22.31
CA ASP A 101 0.69 -6.30 -22.78
C ASP A 101 0.69 -7.43 -21.74
N SER A 102 0.42 -7.12 -20.47
CA SER A 102 0.25 -8.13 -19.43
C SER A 102 -1.11 -8.81 -19.52
N GLU A 103 -1.16 -10.13 -19.30
CA GLU A 103 -2.40 -10.91 -19.19
C GLU A 103 -3.28 -10.41 -18.03
N ASP A 104 -2.67 -9.87 -16.97
CA ASP A 104 -3.36 -9.36 -15.79
C ASP A 104 -4.16 -8.08 -16.06
N SER A 105 -3.94 -7.40 -17.20
CA SER A 105 -4.69 -6.20 -17.57
C SER A 105 -6.15 -6.48 -17.94
N GLY A 106 -6.47 -7.73 -18.30
CA GLY A 106 -7.78 -8.08 -18.83
C GLY A 106 -8.09 -7.47 -20.21
N TRP A 107 -7.12 -6.84 -20.87
CA TRP A 107 -7.31 -6.25 -22.19
C TRP A 107 -7.65 -7.31 -23.23
N THR A 108 -8.59 -6.97 -24.10
CA THR A 108 -9.01 -7.76 -25.25
C THR A 108 -9.02 -6.90 -26.52
N VAL A 109 -9.05 -7.56 -27.69
CA VAL A 109 -9.17 -6.86 -28.98
C VAL A 109 -10.44 -6.00 -29.07
N ALA A 110 -11.47 -6.30 -28.27
CA ALA A 110 -12.71 -5.52 -28.23
C ALA A 110 -12.54 -4.15 -27.56
N ASP A 111 -11.52 -3.97 -26.71
CA ASP A 111 -11.25 -2.70 -26.00
C ASP A 111 -10.56 -1.66 -26.89
N GLY A 112 -10.15 -2.07 -28.09
CA GLY A 112 -9.53 -1.21 -29.09
C GLY A 112 -8.00 -1.23 -29.06
N PRO A 113 -7.36 -0.41 -29.92
CA PRO A 113 -5.91 -0.41 -30.09
C PRO A 113 -5.18 0.04 -28.81
N LYS A 114 -4.17 -0.73 -28.38
CA LYS A 114 -3.40 -0.44 -27.16
C LYS A 114 -2.74 0.92 -27.20
N GLU A 115 -2.25 1.35 -28.35
CA GLU A 115 -1.60 2.66 -28.53
C GLU A 115 -2.58 3.81 -28.27
N SER A 116 -3.85 3.62 -28.63
CA SER A 116 -4.89 4.62 -28.40
C SER A 116 -5.28 4.67 -26.92
N LEU A 117 -5.35 3.51 -26.26
CA LEU A 117 -5.58 3.43 -24.81
C LEU A 117 -4.41 4.03 -24.03
N ALA A 118 -3.16 3.69 -24.36
CA ALA A 118 -1.97 4.25 -23.73
C ALA A 118 -1.91 5.78 -23.91
N LYS A 119 -2.26 6.29 -25.09
CA LYS A 119 -2.38 7.74 -25.31
C LYS A 119 -3.44 8.37 -24.42
N TYR A 120 -4.61 7.74 -24.31
CA TYR A 120 -5.68 8.21 -23.42
C TYR A 120 -5.21 8.28 -21.96
N VAL A 121 -4.48 7.26 -21.48
CA VAL A 121 -3.90 7.25 -20.12
C VAL A 121 -2.99 8.45 -19.90
N VAL A 122 -2.08 8.73 -20.83
CA VAL A 122 -1.16 9.88 -20.76
C VAL A 122 -1.93 11.20 -20.72
N ASP A 123 -2.87 11.39 -21.66
CA ASP A 123 -3.65 12.62 -21.77
C ASP A 123 -4.48 12.86 -20.48
N LEU A 124 -5.07 11.79 -19.92
CA LEU A 124 -5.79 11.84 -18.66
C LEU A 124 -4.87 12.25 -17.50
N LEU A 125 -3.74 11.57 -17.31
CA LEU A 125 -2.82 11.87 -16.21
C LEU A 125 -2.28 13.30 -16.29
N LYS A 126 -1.92 13.77 -17.50
CA LYS A 126 -1.51 15.16 -17.72
C LYS A 126 -2.61 16.16 -17.37
N SER A 127 -3.88 15.85 -17.70
CA SER A 127 -5.01 16.71 -17.33
C SER A 127 -5.24 16.79 -15.81
N LYS A 128 -4.78 15.79 -15.05
CA LYS A 128 -4.93 15.71 -13.58
C LYS A 128 -3.64 16.07 -12.83
N ALA A 129 -2.53 16.28 -13.52
CA ALA A 129 -1.21 16.50 -12.93
C ALA A 129 -1.15 17.57 -11.83
N PRO A 130 -1.78 18.76 -11.97
CA PRO A 130 -1.74 19.76 -10.90
C PRO A 130 -2.36 19.27 -9.59
N MET A 131 -3.48 18.54 -9.67
CA MET A 131 -4.16 17.99 -8.49
C MET A 131 -3.39 16.81 -7.89
N LEU A 132 -2.82 15.96 -8.76
CA LEU A 132 -1.99 14.82 -8.35
C LEU A 132 -0.74 15.27 -7.58
N ASP A 133 -0.10 16.35 -8.02
CA ASP A 133 1.03 16.94 -7.32
C ASP A 133 0.58 17.58 -5.99
N GLU A 134 -0.42 18.48 -6.03
CA GLU A 134 -0.89 19.22 -4.86
C GLU A 134 -1.36 18.31 -3.72
N TYR A 135 -2.13 17.26 -4.02
CA TYR A 135 -2.75 16.43 -2.99
C TYR A 135 -1.99 15.16 -2.68
N PHE A 136 -1.23 14.61 -3.63
CA PHE A 136 -0.63 13.28 -3.50
C PHE A 136 0.87 13.24 -3.78
N SER A 137 1.53 14.39 -4.05
CA SER A 137 2.96 14.45 -4.39
C SER A 137 3.34 13.51 -5.55
N VAL A 138 2.42 13.40 -6.53
CA VAL A 138 2.61 12.67 -7.79
C VAL A 138 2.87 13.69 -8.89
N GLU A 139 4.14 13.93 -9.17
CA GLU A 139 4.60 14.89 -10.18
C GLU A 139 4.73 14.20 -11.56
N LEU A 140 4.20 14.86 -12.59
CA LEU A 140 4.47 14.53 -13.99
C LEU A 140 5.16 15.72 -14.68
N ASP A 141 6.10 15.46 -15.58
CA ASP A 141 6.68 16.51 -16.42
C ASP A 141 5.79 16.88 -17.63
N GLU A 142 6.23 17.87 -18.41
CA GLU A 142 5.51 18.35 -19.59
C GLU A 142 5.32 17.27 -20.67
N ASP A 143 6.18 16.26 -20.71
CA ASP A 143 6.12 15.14 -21.63
C ASP A 143 5.20 14.02 -21.12
N GLY A 144 4.77 14.08 -19.85
CA GLY A 144 3.94 13.06 -19.21
C GLY A 144 4.74 11.92 -18.60
N ASN A 145 6.01 12.14 -18.28
CA ASN A 145 6.81 11.19 -17.53
C ASN A 145 6.52 11.37 -16.03
N LEU A 146 6.31 10.26 -15.33
CA LEU A 146 6.16 10.25 -13.88
C LEU A 146 7.53 10.53 -13.23
N LEU A 147 7.57 11.49 -12.31
CA LEU A 147 8.80 11.89 -11.61
C LEU A 147 8.80 11.45 -10.15
N THR A 148 7.65 11.48 -9.49
CA THR A 148 7.54 11.19 -8.05
C THR A 148 6.33 10.33 -7.71
N LEU A 149 6.43 9.69 -6.57
CA LEU A 149 5.34 9.01 -5.87
C LEU A 149 5.28 9.52 -4.41
N PRO A 150 4.15 9.41 -3.71
CA PRO A 150 4.07 9.82 -2.31
C PRO A 150 4.99 8.99 -1.40
N LEU A 151 5.77 9.63 -0.55
CA LEU A 151 6.52 8.95 0.50
C LEU A 151 5.59 8.62 1.67
N LEU A 152 5.07 7.38 1.72
CA LEU A 152 4.08 6.96 2.72
C LEU A 152 4.69 6.46 4.04
N LEU A 153 5.86 5.82 3.97
CA LEU A 153 6.60 5.34 5.13
C LEU A 153 8.10 5.52 4.91
N ASP A 154 8.80 5.93 5.97
CA ASP A 154 10.26 6.00 5.96
C ASP A 154 10.85 4.59 5.78
N ASN A 155 11.90 4.50 4.98
CA ASN A 155 12.62 3.25 4.69
C ASN A 155 11.75 2.17 4.02
N TYR A 156 10.69 2.55 3.32
CA TYR A 156 9.88 1.65 2.51
C TYR A 156 9.82 2.12 1.05
N ASP A 157 10.35 1.29 0.15
CA ASP A 157 10.19 1.46 -1.29
C ASP A 157 9.02 0.57 -1.77
N PRO A 158 8.02 1.10 -2.49
CA PRO A 158 6.97 0.27 -3.07
C PRO A 158 7.53 -0.66 -4.16
N PRO A 159 6.82 -1.76 -4.51
CA PRO A 159 7.23 -2.68 -5.56
C PRO A 159 7.10 -2.03 -6.96
N LEU A 160 8.10 -1.25 -7.37
CA LEU A 160 8.13 -0.51 -8.64
C LEU A 160 7.93 -1.40 -9.89
N ILE A 161 8.10 -2.72 -9.79
CA ILE A 161 7.75 -3.67 -10.85
C ILE A 161 6.26 -3.63 -11.22
N ASN A 162 5.40 -3.20 -10.30
CA ASN A 162 3.95 -3.06 -10.51
C ASN A 162 3.55 -1.67 -11.01
N LEU A 163 4.52 -0.77 -11.26
CA LEU A 163 4.24 0.59 -11.72
C LEU A 163 3.44 0.65 -13.04
N PRO A 164 3.68 -0.22 -14.06
CA PRO A 164 2.82 -0.32 -15.22
C PRO A 164 1.34 -0.54 -14.86
N SER A 165 1.07 -1.52 -13.99
CA SER A 165 -0.29 -1.84 -13.56
C SER A 165 -0.93 -0.67 -12.81
N LEU A 166 -0.18 0.04 -11.97
CA LEU A 166 -0.71 1.23 -11.29
C LEU A 166 -1.13 2.30 -12.29
N ILE A 167 -0.29 2.62 -13.28
CA ILE A 167 -0.59 3.64 -14.29
C ILE A 167 -1.87 3.32 -15.06
N LEU A 168 -2.05 2.06 -15.46
CA LEU A 168 -3.28 1.64 -16.13
C LEU A 168 -4.50 1.73 -15.19
N ARG A 169 -4.39 1.23 -13.95
CA ARG A 169 -5.48 1.23 -12.97
C ARG A 169 -5.89 2.64 -12.53
N ILE A 170 -4.95 3.58 -12.40
CA ILE A 170 -5.28 4.98 -12.14
C ILE A 170 -6.18 5.55 -13.26
N ALA A 171 -5.96 5.15 -14.50
CA ALA A 171 -6.78 5.63 -15.61
C ALA A 171 -8.13 4.92 -15.73
N SER A 172 -8.22 3.64 -15.39
CA SER A 172 -9.44 2.82 -15.57
C SER A 172 -10.32 2.73 -14.33
N ASP A 173 -9.74 2.66 -13.14
CA ASP A 173 -10.43 2.25 -11.89
C ASP A 173 -10.71 3.44 -10.97
N VAL A 174 -10.09 4.60 -11.21
CA VAL A 174 -10.35 5.84 -10.44
C VAL A 174 -11.58 6.56 -11.00
N GLU A 175 -12.52 6.88 -10.12
CA GLU A 175 -13.72 7.65 -10.48
C GLU A 175 -13.43 9.16 -10.48
N TRP A 176 -13.09 9.71 -11.63
CA TRP A 176 -12.65 11.11 -11.76
C TRP A 176 -13.77 12.17 -11.72
N SER A 177 -15.04 11.77 -11.68
CA SER A 177 -16.16 12.70 -11.83
C SER A 177 -16.63 13.30 -10.50
N SER A 178 -16.52 12.55 -9.40
CA SER A 178 -16.98 12.99 -8.08
C SER A 178 -15.80 13.10 -7.13
N GLU A 179 -15.72 14.23 -6.40
CA GLU A 179 -14.55 14.57 -5.57
C GLU A 179 -14.23 13.47 -4.54
N LYS A 180 -15.23 13.02 -3.79
CA LYS A 180 -15.03 12.04 -2.72
C LYS A 180 -14.64 10.68 -3.27
N GLU A 181 -15.37 10.20 -4.27
CA GLU A 181 -15.12 8.92 -4.92
C GLU A 181 -13.78 8.92 -5.66
N CYS A 182 -13.38 10.05 -6.25
CA CYS A 182 -12.05 10.25 -6.84
C CYS A 182 -10.96 10.07 -5.79
N PHE A 183 -11.06 10.76 -4.65
CA PHE A 183 -10.05 10.65 -3.60
C PHE A 183 -10.01 9.26 -2.99
N GLU A 184 -11.18 8.65 -2.74
CA GLU A 184 -11.27 7.30 -2.21
C GLU A 184 -10.64 6.28 -3.17
N SER A 185 -11.10 6.22 -4.42
CA SER A 185 -10.62 5.25 -5.41
C SER A 185 -9.13 5.46 -5.73
N PHE A 186 -8.66 6.70 -5.87
CA PHE A 186 -7.22 6.97 -6.05
C PHE A 186 -6.38 6.51 -4.85
N CYS A 187 -6.81 6.81 -3.62
CA CYS A 187 -6.11 6.35 -2.42
C CYS A 187 -6.09 4.82 -2.33
N ARG A 188 -7.18 4.14 -2.73
CA ARG A 188 -7.27 2.67 -2.75
C ARG A 188 -6.30 2.06 -3.77
N GLU A 189 -6.21 2.63 -4.97
CA GLU A 189 -5.29 2.18 -6.01
C GLU A 189 -3.83 2.39 -5.62
N MET A 190 -3.50 3.58 -5.08
CA MET A 190 -2.16 3.85 -4.57
C MET A 190 -1.81 2.90 -3.40
N ALA A 191 -2.74 2.68 -2.48
CA ALA A 191 -2.53 1.78 -1.36
C ALA A 191 -2.32 0.31 -1.81
N ALA A 192 -3.05 -0.13 -2.83
CA ALA A 192 -2.86 -1.46 -3.43
C ALA A 192 -1.48 -1.61 -4.07
N PHE A 193 -0.98 -0.55 -4.72
CA PHE A 193 0.38 -0.53 -5.28
C PHE A 193 1.46 -0.56 -4.20
N TYR A 194 1.28 0.16 -3.08
CA TYR A 194 2.24 0.16 -1.97
C TYR A 194 2.19 -1.10 -1.12
N ALA A 195 1.09 -1.86 -1.15
CA ALA A 195 0.93 -3.06 -0.34
C ALA A 195 2.08 -4.07 -0.57
N VAL A 196 2.42 -4.80 0.49
CA VAL A 196 3.43 -5.86 0.42
C VAL A 196 2.97 -6.90 -0.63
N PRO A 197 3.76 -7.24 -1.65
CA PRO A 197 3.34 -8.15 -2.71
C PRO A 197 2.92 -9.52 -2.19
N GLU A 198 1.87 -10.10 -2.76
CA GLU A 198 1.44 -11.47 -2.43
C GLU A 198 2.46 -12.53 -2.85
N LYS A 199 3.29 -12.24 -3.87
CA LYS A 199 4.24 -13.17 -4.47
C LYS A 199 5.61 -12.53 -4.60
N CYS A 200 6.66 -13.35 -4.50
CA CYS A 200 8.01 -12.88 -4.74
C CYS A 200 8.26 -12.81 -6.24
N PHE A 201 8.67 -11.65 -6.72
CA PHE A 201 9.14 -11.49 -8.09
C PHE A 201 10.55 -12.07 -8.31
N ARG A 202 11.23 -12.54 -7.27
CA ARG A 202 12.55 -13.18 -7.38
C ARG A 202 12.41 -14.70 -7.37
N GLN A 203 12.74 -15.34 -8.49
CA GLN A 203 13.06 -16.77 -8.50
C GLN A 203 14.36 -16.99 -7.73
N GLY A 204 14.25 -17.36 -6.45
CA GLY A 204 15.37 -17.71 -5.60
C GLY A 204 14.97 -17.64 -4.13
N ASN A 205 15.29 -18.68 -3.36
CA ASN A 205 14.98 -18.79 -1.93
C ASN A 205 15.20 -17.45 -1.20
N CYS A 206 14.13 -16.87 -0.64
CA CYS A 206 14.16 -15.72 0.26
C CYS A 206 14.77 -16.10 1.64
N SER A 207 15.86 -16.86 1.63
CA SER A 207 16.57 -17.27 2.83
C SER A 207 17.61 -16.20 3.16
N ASN A 208 17.24 -15.24 4.01
CA ASN A 208 18.14 -14.49 4.91
C ASN A 208 19.45 -13.87 4.35
N VAL A 209 19.64 -13.75 3.04
CA VAL A 209 20.82 -13.07 2.50
C VAL A 209 20.50 -11.59 2.43
N GLU A 210 21.29 -10.78 3.16
CA GLU A 210 21.39 -9.34 2.93
C GLU A 210 21.56 -9.11 1.43
N ASP A 211 20.70 -8.28 0.84
CA ASP A 211 20.86 -7.92 -0.56
C ASP A 211 22.25 -7.30 -0.72
N THR A 212 23.00 -7.73 -1.74
CA THR A 212 24.37 -7.28 -2.06
C THR A 212 24.53 -5.77 -2.25
N ASN A 213 23.43 -5.02 -2.17
CA ASN A 213 23.33 -3.57 -2.30
C ASN A 213 23.08 -2.84 -0.96
N GLY A 214 23.19 -3.51 0.19
CA GLY A 214 23.02 -2.88 1.52
C GLY A 214 21.58 -2.49 1.87
N LYS A 215 20.58 -2.97 1.10
CA LYS A 215 19.16 -2.84 1.45
C LYS A 215 18.76 -3.96 2.42
N PRO A 216 17.90 -3.67 3.42
CA PRO A 216 17.40 -4.69 4.33
C PRO A 216 16.61 -5.76 3.56
N SER A 217 16.62 -6.97 4.09
CA SER A 217 15.83 -8.08 3.52
C SER A 217 14.33 -7.80 3.62
N LEU A 218 13.52 -8.42 2.75
CA LEU A 218 12.07 -8.24 2.77
C LEU A 218 11.46 -8.60 4.14
N ASN A 219 11.92 -9.68 4.78
CA ASN A 219 11.44 -10.07 6.11
C ASN A 219 11.77 -9.00 7.16
N TRP A 220 12.95 -8.39 7.07
CA TRP A 220 13.33 -7.30 7.95
C TRP A 220 12.41 -6.08 7.75
N THR A 221 12.14 -5.71 6.50
CA THR A 221 11.22 -4.61 6.15
C THR A 221 9.80 -4.90 6.64
N ILE A 222 9.31 -6.13 6.45
CA ILE A 222 8.00 -6.55 6.94
C ILE A 222 7.92 -6.37 8.45
N GLU A 223 8.89 -6.88 9.21
CA GLU A 223 8.87 -6.79 10.67
C GLU A 223 9.05 -5.35 11.19
N HIS A 224 10.11 -4.68 10.76
CA HIS A 224 10.61 -3.45 11.39
C HIS A 224 10.03 -2.18 10.79
N VAL A 225 9.46 -2.25 9.58
CA VAL A 225 8.84 -1.10 8.91
C VAL A 225 7.33 -1.30 8.83
N ILE A 226 6.86 -2.36 8.17
CA ILE A 226 5.44 -2.58 7.92
C ILE A 226 4.69 -2.93 9.21
N TYR A 227 5.09 -3.97 9.95
CA TYR A 227 4.41 -4.36 11.19
C TYR A 227 4.61 -3.34 12.31
N ALA A 228 5.74 -2.63 12.34
CA ALA A 228 5.92 -1.49 13.22
C ALA A 228 4.89 -0.37 12.93
N ALA A 229 4.66 -0.05 11.65
CA ALA A 229 3.66 0.93 11.24
C ALA A 229 2.22 0.44 11.45
N ILE A 230 1.93 -0.84 11.16
CA ILE A 230 0.64 -1.48 11.44
C ILE A 230 0.32 -1.37 12.93
N LYS A 231 1.26 -1.78 13.80
CA LYS A 231 1.10 -1.72 15.27
C LYS A 231 0.76 -0.32 15.75
N LYS A 232 1.41 0.70 15.18
CA LYS A 232 1.27 2.09 15.61
C LYS A 232 0.01 2.76 15.07
N ASN A 233 -0.32 2.52 13.80
CA ASN A 233 -1.20 3.40 13.04
C ASN A 233 -2.47 2.74 12.50
N LEU A 234 -2.50 1.40 12.32
CA LEU A 234 -3.62 0.75 11.64
C LEU A 234 -4.88 0.74 12.52
N LYS A 235 -6.00 1.17 11.93
CA LYS A 235 -7.36 1.00 12.46
C LYS A 235 -8.05 -0.12 11.68
N PRO A 236 -8.01 -1.37 12.16
CA PRO A 236 -8.48 -2.49 11.37
C PRO A 236 -10.00 -2.41 11.12
N PRO A 237 -10.47 -2.50 9.88
CA PRO A 237 -11.89 -2.51 9.55
C PRO A 237 -12.58 -3.75 10.11
N SER A 238 -13.91 -3.69 10.24
CA SER A 238 -14.70 -4.80 10.77
C SER A 238 -14.65 -6.05 9.91
N SER A 239 -14.42 -5.90 8.60
CA SER A 239 -14.27 -7.01 7.66
C SER A 239 -13.09 -7.93 7.99
N PHE A 240 -12.01 -7.42 8.60
CA PHE A 240 -10.82 -8.21 8.93
C PHE A 240 -11.09 -9.36 9.90
N SER A 241 -12.21 -9.31 10.62
CA SER A 241 -12.66 -10.39 11.50
C SER A 241 -13.29 -11.57 10.76
N SER A 242 -13.75 -11.36 9.52
CA SER A 242 -14.51 -12.33 8.73
C SER A 242 -13.86 -12.70 7.39
N ASP A 243 -12.96 -11.88 6.85
CA ASP A 243 -12.33 -12.07 5.53
C ASP A 243 -10.97 -12.79 5.56
N THR A 244 -10.61 -13.39 6.71
CA THR A 244 -9.34 -14.09 6.96
C THR A 244 -8.08 -13.21 6.98
N SER A 245 -8.21 -11.88 6.97
CA SER A 245 -7.06 -10.98 7.13
C SER A 245 -6.35 -11.16 8.47
N ILE A 246 -7.09 -11.47 9.54
CA ILE A 246 -6.54 -11.83 10.85
C ILE A 246 -7.23 -13.10 11.36
N LEU A 247 -6.47 -14.17 11.53
CA LEU A 247 -6.96 -15.48 11.99
C LEU A 247 -6.25 -15.91 13.26
N GLN A 248 -6.99 -16.26 14.32
CA GLN A 248 -6.40 -16.92 15.48
C GLN A 248 -6.13 -18.40 15.15
N ILE A 249 -4.87 -18.83 15.19
CA ILE A 249 -4.48 -20.20 14.80
C ILE A 249 -4.14 -21.10 15.99
N ALA A 250 -3.76 -20.52 17.14
CA ALA A 250 -3.44 -21.30 18.33
C ALA A 250 -3.62 -20.49 19.62
N ASN A 251 -3.63 -21.20 20.74
CA ASN A 251 -3.69 -20.64 22.09
C ASN A 251 -2.73 -21.43 23.00
N LEU A 252 -1.81 -20.73 23.67
CA LEU A 252 -0.74 -21.33 24.49
C LEU A 252 -1.24 -22.33 25.56
N PRO A 253 -2.33 -22.06 26.32
CA PRO A 253 -2.88 -23.02 27.28
C PRO A 253 -3.28 -24.36 26.66
N ASP A 254 -3.69 -24.37 25.39
CA ASP A 254 -4.04 -25.61 24.70
C ASP A 254 -2.79 -26.35 24.20
N LEU A 255 -1.73 -25.61 23.84
CA LEU A 255 -0.43 -26.18 23.50
C LEU A 255 0.29 -26.78 24.71
N TYR A 256 0.20 -26.14 25.89
CA TYR A 256 0.80 -26.65 27.13
C TYR A 256 0.18 -27.96 27.65
N LYS A 257 -0.98 -28.38 27.13
CA LYS A 257 -1.57 -29.71 27.42
C LYS A 257 -0.88 -30.85 26.66
N VAL A 258 -0.16 -30.53 25.59
CA VAL A 258 0.48 -31.51 24.69
C VAL A 258 2.01 -31.45 24.82
N PHE A 259 2.56 -30.25 25.00
CA PHE A 259 4.00 -30.03 25.13
C PHE A 259 4.37 -29.82 26.61
N GLU A 260 4.90 -30.87 27.24
CA GLU A 260 5.43 -30.83 28.60
C GLU A 260 6.96 -30.67 28.63
N ARG A 261 7.48 -30.20 29.76
CA ARG A 261 8.95 -30.10 29.97
C ARG A 261 9.54 -31.51 30.07
N CYS A 262 10.70 -31.71 29.46
CA CYS A 262 11.48 -32.95 29.56
C CYS A 262 11.95 -33.23 30.99
#